data_AF-E4Q242-F1
#
_entry.id   AF-E4Q242-F1
#
_cell.length_a   1.000
_cell.length_b   1.000
_cell.length_c   1.000
_cell.angle_alpha   90.00
_cell.angle_beta   90.00
_cell.angle_gamma   90.00
#
_symmetry.space_group_name_H-M   'P 1'
#
loop_
_entity.id
_entity.type
_entity.pdbx_description
1 polymer ?
#
loop_
_entity_poly.entity_id
_entity_poly.type
_entity_poly.pdbx_seq_one_letter_code
_entity_poly.pdbx_strand_id
1 'polypeptide(L)'
;MNEKYLEIVQKINELTSTMSEAFDHIMNVQIPQLRFEDSFYLLNDIIEAFFSISSALRVVQDEFDIESLQNTGNEFQERLSELLQMYKQPEAEKLLAKYQNEIMPVYEKWQRHLLSTINRYQA
;
A
#
# COMPACT_ATOMS: atom_id res chain seq x y z
N MET A 1 -3.51 -0.86 -25.98
CA MET A 1 -3.90 -1.46 -24.68
C MET A 1 -5.40 -1.75 -24.72
N ASN A 2 -5.85 -2.91 -24.24
CA ASN A 2 -7.27 -3.24 -24.11
C ASN A 2 -7.97 -2.24 -23.16
N GLU A 3 -9.16 -1.73 -23.50
CA GLU A 3 -9.92 -0.76 -22.67
C GLU A 3 -10.10 -1.26 -21.23
N LYS A 4 -10.31 -2.57 -21.05
CA LYS A 4 -10.42 -3.20 -19.74
C LYS A 4 -9.13 -3.07 -18.90
N TYR A 5 -7.97 -3.11 -19.54
CA TYR A 5 -6.69 -2.95 -18.83
C TYR A 5 -6.44 -1.50 -18.47
N LEU A 6 -6.85 -0.55 -19.33
CA LEU A 6 -6.77 0.86 -19.01
C LEU A 6 -7.61 1.21 -17.77
N GLU A 7 -8.83 0.68 -17.66
CA GLU A 7 -9.69 0.87 -16.49
C GLU A 7 -9.06 0.27 -15.22
N ILE A 8 -8.44 -0.91 -15.31
CA ILE A 8 -7.73 -1.53 -14.18
C ILE A 8 -6.56 -0.64 -13.73
N VAL A 9 -5.75 -0.14 -14.67
CA VAL A 9 -4.61 0.74 -14.34
C VAL A 9 -5.09 2.03 -13.68
N GLN A 10 -6.16 2.65 -14.16
CA GLN A 10 -6.74 3.85 -13.55
C GLN A 10 -7.18 3.60 -12.11
N LYS A 11 -7.90 2.51 -11.85
CA LYS A 11 -8.33 2.14 -10.48
C LYS A 11 -7.15 1.84 -9.57
N ILE A 12 -6.09 1.21 -10.07
CA ILE A 12 -4.86 0.99 -9.29
C ILE A 12 -4.19 2.33 -8.93
N ASN A 13 -4.12 3.27 -9.87
CA ASN A 13 -3.56 4.60 -9.63
C ASN A 13 -4.38 5.38 -8.57
N GLU A 14 -5.71 5.32 -8.65
CA GLU A 14 -6.60 5.93 -7.65
C GLU A 14 -6.42 5.30 -6.26
N LEU A 15 -6.47 3.97 -6.17
CA LEU A 15 -6.30 3.25 -4.89
C LEU A 15 -4.94 3.53 -4.26
N THR A 16 -3.87 3.56 -5.05
CA THR A 16 -2.53 3.88 -4.52
C THR A 16 -2.44 5.32 -4.03
N SER A 17 -3.14 6.29 -4.66
CA SER A 17 -3.25 7.65 -4.13
C SER A 17 -3.98 7.68 -2.79
N THR A 18 -5.14 7.01 -2.69
CA THR A 18 -5.92 6.92 -1.45
C THR A 18 -5.13 6.26 -0.31
N MET A 19 -4.35 5.21 -0.60
CA MET A 19 -3.45 4.59 0.38
C MET A 19 -2.40 5.60 0.89
N SER A 20 -1.83 6.42 0.00
CA SER A 20 -0.84 7.44 0.40
C SER A 20 -1.46 8.47 1.35
N GLU A 21 -2.67 8.93 1.05
CA GLU A 21 -3.43 9.85 1.91
C GLU A 21 -3.78 9.20 3.26
N ALA A 22 -4.16 7.92 3.27
CA ALA A 22 -4.47 7.18 4.49
C ALA A 22 -3.23 7.03 5.39
N PHE A 23 -2.05 6.73 4.81
CA PHE A 23 -0.80 6.69 5.57
C PHE A 23 -0.45 8.05 6.17
N ASP A 24 -0.56 9.13 5.39
CA ASP A 24 -0.32 10.49 5.87
C ASP A 24 -1.26 10.83 7.04
N HIS A 25 -2.55 10.51 6.90
CA HIS A 25 -3.55 10.76 7.92
C HIS A 25 -3.30 9.94 9.20
N ILE A 26 -2.90 8.67 9.07
CA ILE A 26 -2.50 7.84 10.21
C ILE A 26 -1.36 8.49 10.98
N MET A 27 -0.29 8.88 10.26
CA MET A 27 0.96 9.36 10.86
C MET A 27 0.84 10.77 11.43
N ASN A 28 0.17 11.69 10.73
CA ASN A 28 0.16 13.11 11.09
C ASN A 28 -1.05 13.51 11.92
N VAL A 29 -2.11 12.69 11.94
CA VAL A 29 -3.37 13.04 12.60
C VAL A 29 -3.77 12.01 13.63
N GLN A 30 -3.89 10.74 13.26
CA GLN A 30 -4.50 9.74 14.15
C GLN A 30 -3.57 9.31 15.30
N ILE A 31 -2.34 8.89 14.99
CA ILE A 31 -1.38 8.44 16.02
C ILE A 31 -1.00 9.58 16.98
N PRO A 32 -0.67 10.81 16.53
CA PRO A 32 -0.33 11.92 17.43
C PRO A 32 -1.48 12.31 18.38
N GLN A 33 -2.73 12.05 17.97
CA GLN A 33 -3.92 12.34 18.76
C GLN A 33 -4.38 11.11 19.58
N LEU A 34 -3.56 10.06 19.65
CA LEU A 34 -3.82 8.82 20.38
C LEU A 34 -5.09 8.08 19.91
N ARG A 35 -5.54 8.34 18.68
CA ARG A 35 -6.69 7.69 18.07
C ARG A 35 -6.28 6.41 17.37
N PHE A 36 -5.80 5.47 18.17
CA PHE A 36 -5.24 4.20 17.68
C PHE A 36 -6.28 3.29 17.04
N GLU A 37 -7.54 3.34 17.49
CA GLU A 37 -8.61 2.55 16.89
C GLU A 37 -8.93 3.06 15.47
N ASP A 38 -9.05 4.38 15.31
CA ASP A 38 -9.28 5.02 14.00
C ASP A 38 -8.11 4.74 13.04
N SER A 39 -6.86 4.82 13.52
CA SER A 39 -5.71 4.48 12.69
C SER A 39 -5.60 2.98 12.37
N PHE A 40 -6.16 2.11 13.22
CA PHE A 40 -6.25 0.68 12.96
C PHE A 40 -7.27 0.37 11.85
N TYR A 41 -8.43 1.03 11.85
CA TYR A 41 -9.39 0.89 10.74
C TYR A 41 -8.77 1.32 9.40
N LEU A 42 -8.10 2.47 9.37
CA LEU A 42 -7.40 2.93 8.16
C LEU A 42 -6.28 1.97 7.71
N LEU A 43 -5.55 1.35 8.66
CA LEU A 43 -4.57 0.32 8.32
C LEU A 43 -5.24 -0.91 7.68
N ASN A 44 -6.40 -1.33 8.17
CA ASN A 44 -7.14 -2.43 7.53
C ASN A 44 -7.59 -2.05 6.12
N ASP A 45 -8.10 -0.83 5.91
CA ASP A 45 -8.47 -0.34 4.57
C ASP A 45 -7.27 -0.36 3.60
N ILE A 46 -6.08 0.03 4.08
CA ILE A 46 -4.82 -0.05 3.32
C ILE A 46 -4.48 -1.50 2.96
N ILE A 47 -4.63 -2.44 3.88
CA ILE A 47 -4.35 -3.86 3.65
C ILE A 47 -5.33 -4.43 2.62
N GLU A 48 -6.61 -4.10 2.72
CA GLU A 48 -7.63 -4.51 1.76
C GLU A 48 -7.37 -3.94 0.36
N ALA A 49 -6.98 -2.66 0.28
CA ALA A 49 -6.58 -2.03 -0.97
C ALA A 49 -5.35 -2.71 -1.60
N PHE A 50 -4.32 -3.02 -0.80
CA PHE A 50 -3.14 -3.73 -1.24
C PHE A 50 -3.47 -5.12 -1.83
N PHE A 51 -4.33 -5.90 -1.16
CA PHE A 51 -4.78 -7.20 -1.69
C PHE A 51 -5.67 -7.08 -2.92
N SER A 52 -6.48 -6.02 -3.01
CA SER A 52 -7.30 -5.72 -4.19
C SER A 52 -6.43 -5.41 -5.41
N ILE A 53 -5.39 -4.59 -5.24
CA ILE A 53 -4.40 -4.30 -6.29
C ILE A 53 -3.65 -5.58 -6.67
N SER A 54 -3.18 -6.36 -5.70
CA SER A 54 -2.46 -7.61 -5.96
C SER A 54 -3.31 -8.62 -6.76
N SER A 55 -4.61 -8.69 -6.47
CA SER A 55 -5.56 -9.51 -7.21
C SER A 55 -5.78 -9.00 -8.63
N ALA A 56 -5.91 -7.68 -8.81
CA ALA A 56 -6.07 -7.06 -10.11
C ALA A 56 -4.84 -7.26 -11.02
N LEU A 57 -3.63 -7.19 -10.46
CA LEU A 57 -2.38 -7.43 -11.20
C LEU A 57 -2.29 -8.85 -11.78
N ARG A 58 -2.82 -9.86 -11.09
CA ARG A 58 -2.87 -11.24 -11.62
C ARG A 58 -3.73 -11.37 -12.87
N VAL A 59 -4.75 -10.53 -13.04
CA VAL A 59 -5.62 -10.54 -14.24
C VAL A 59 -4.89 -10.00 -15.46
N VAL A 60 -3.88 -9.16 -15.26
CA VAL A 60 -3.13 -8.48 -16.32
C VAL A 60 -1.69 -8.99 -16.44
N GLN A 61 -1.35 -10.10 -15.77
CA GLN A 61 0.01 -10.63 -15.67
C GLN A 61 0.65 -11.03 -17.01
N ASP A 62 -0.17 -11.35 -18.01
CA ASP A 62 0.33 -11.74 -19.33
C ASP A 62 0.84 -10.52 -20.14
N GLU A 63 0.44 -9.31 -19.76
CA GLU A 63 0.80 -8.05 -20.42
C GLU A 63 1.89 -7.28 -19.67
N PHE A 64 1.98 -7.47 -18.36
CA PHE A 64 2.89 -6.73 -17.48
C PHE A 64 3.83 -7.70 -16.75
N ASP A 65 5.12 -7.35 -16.66
CA ASP A 65 6.08 -8.09 -15.83
C ASP A 65 5.81 -7.88 -14.34
N ILE A 66 4.80 -8.58 -13.83
CA ILE A 66 4.40 -8.54 -12.42
C ILE A 66 5.28 -9.41 -11.52
N GLU A 67 6.12 -10.29 -12.08
CA GLU A 67 7.02 -11.14 -11.30
C GLU A 67 8.04 -10.28 -10.55
N SER A 68 8.55 -9.24 -11.23
CA SER A 68 9.39 -8.22 -10.61
C SER A 68 8.74 -7.53 -9.39
N LEU A 69 7.41 -7.36 -9.38
CA LEU A 69 6.66 -6.70 -8.30
C LEU A 69 6.51 -7.58 -7.05
N GLN A 70 6.61 -8.90 -7.18
CA GLN A 70 6.34 -9.84 -6.09
C GLN A 70 7.27 -9.63 -4.90
N ASN A 71 8.55 -9.37 -5.15
CA ASN A 71 9.53 -9.17 -4.07
C ASN A 71 9.19 -7.95 -3.21
N THR A 72 8.90 -6.81 -3.86
CA THR A 72 8.50 -5.58 -3.15
C THR A 72 7.12 -5.70 -2.50
N GLY A 73 6.20 -6.45 -3.10
CA GLY A 73 4.87 -6.69 -2.53
C GLY A 73 4.93 -7.59 -1.29
N ASN A 74 5.72 -8.65 -1.32
CA ASN A 74 5.90 -9.56 -0.19
C ASN A 74 6.58 -8.84 0.98
N GLU A 75 7.63 -8.04 0.71
CA GLU A 75 8.27 -7.20 1.71
C GLU A 75 7.26 -6.25 2.37
N PHE A 76 6.41 -5.59 1.58
CA PHE A 76 5.38 -4.70 2.10
C PHE A 76 4.34 -5.43 2.95
N GLN A 77 3.85 -6.59 2.49
CA GLN A 77 2.90 -7.43 3.21
C GLN A 77 3.45 -7.89 4.57
N GLU A 78 4.73 -8.28 4.62
CA GLU A 78 5.40 -8.66 5.86
C GLU A 78 5.43 -7.49 6.85
N ARG A 79 5.82 -6.29 6.38
CA ARG A 79 5.84 -5.08 7.20
C ARG A 79 4.45 -4.68 7.72
N LEU A 80 3.41 -4.80 6.91
CA LEU A 80 2.02 -4.59 7.35
C LEU A 80 1.61 -5.61 8.43
N SER A 81 2.02 -6.86 8.28
CA SER A 81 1.72 -7.93 9.25
C SER A 81 2.40 -7.68 10.60
N GLU A 82 3.65 -7.22 10.60
CA GLU A 82 4.36 -6.80 11.81
C GLU A 82 3.68 -5.59 12.47
N LEU A 83 3.29 -4.59 11.68
CA LEU A 83 2.62 -3.38 12.17
C LEU A 83 1.28 -3.71 12.84
N LEU A 84 0.49 -4.62 12.27
CA LEU A 84 -0.75 -5.10 12.88
C LEU A 84 -0.53 -5.68 14.29
N GLN A 85 0.61 -6.33 14.55
CA GLN A 85 0.91 -6.85 15.89
C GLN A 85 1.14 -5.71 16.90
N MET A 86 1.73 -4.60 16.48
CA MET A 86 1.99 -3.45 17.34
C MET A 86 0.69 -2.78 17.81
N TYR A 87 -0.39 -2.87 17.02
CA TYR A 87 -1.70 -2.35 17.40
C TYR A 87 -2.37 -3.10 18.56
N LYS A 88 -1.86 -4.27 18.98
CA LYS A 88 -2.35 -4.98 20.18
C LYS A 88 -2.04 -4.23 21.48
N GLN A 89 -0.92 -3.50 21.50
CA GLN A 89 -0.47 -2.67 22.62
C GLN A 89 0.16 -1.40 22.04
N PRO A 90 -0.66 -0.46 21.52
CA PRO A 90 -0.16 0.65 20.75
C PRO A 90 0.60 1.65 21.63
N GLU A 91 1.76 2.05 21.15
CA GLU A 91 2.57 3.13 21.73
C GLU A 91 2.90 4.11 20.62
N ALA A 92 2.48 5.36 20.76
CA ALA A 92 2.51 6.34 19.68
C ALA A 92 3.91 6.51 19.08
N GLU A 93 4.94 6.64 19.92
CA GLU A 93 6.33 6.80 19.48
C GLU A 93 6.81 5.59 18.68
N LYS A 94 6.54 4.38 19.16
CA LYS A 94 6.92 3.14 18.46
C LYS A 94 6.16 2.97 17.15
N LEU A 95 4.86 3.27 17.12
CA LEU A 95 4.06 3.21 15.90
C LEU A 95 4.58 4.21 14.87
N LEU A 96 4.77 5.48 15.24
CA LEU A 96 5.31 6.49 14.32
C LEU A 96 6.69 6.08 13.79
N ALA A 97 7.58 5.60 14.66
CA ALA A 97 8.88 5.12 14.24
C ALA A 97 8.78 3.94 13.26
N LYS A 98 7.85 3.00 13.50
CA LYS A 98 7.59 1.88 12.57
C LYS A 98 7.10 2.39 11.21
N TYR A 99 6.13 3.31 11.20
CA TYR A 99 5.63 3.89 9.96
C TYR A 99 6.72 4.61 9.18
N GLN A 100 7.47 5.51 9.83
CA GLN A 100 8.48 6.36 9.19
C GLN A 100 9.68 5.56 8.68
N ASN A 101 10.19 4.63 9.49
CA ASN A 101 11.47 3.97 9.20
C ASN A 101 11.32 2.66 8.45
N GLU A 102 10.13 2.03 8.48
CA GLU A 102 9.94 0.69 7.93
C GLU A 102 8.77 0.60 6.96
N ILE A 103 7.59 1.14 7.28
CA ILE A 103 6.41 1.00 6.41
C ILE A 103 6.51 1.91 5.20
N MET A 104 6.69 3.22 5.39
CA MET A 104 6.71 4.20 4.30
C MET A 104 7.81 3.93 3.28
N PRO A 105 9.07 3.63 3.67
CA PRO A 105 10.11 3.34 2.69
C PRO A 105 9.79 2.14 1.80
N VAL A 106 9.20 1.08 2.37
CA VAL A 106 8.82 -0.14 1.64
C VAL A 106 7.58 0.11 0.78
N TYR A 107 6.58 0.81 1.31
CA TYR A 107 5.39 1.21 0.56
C TYR A 107 5.74 2.05 -0.67
N GLU A 108 6.55 3.09 -0.50
CA GLU A 108 6.94 3.96 -1.62
C GLU A 108 7.77 3.21 -2.67
N LYS A 109 8.65 2.30 -2.22
CA LYS A 109 9.41 1.43 -3.13
C LYS A 109 8.48 0.54 -3.95
N TRP A 110 7.51 -0.09 -3.29
CA TRP A 110 6.48 -0.90 -3.94
C TRP A 110 5.62 -0.07 -4.90
N GLN A 111 5.13 1.09 -4.47
CA GLN A 111 4.30 2.00 -5.25
C GLN A 111 5.05 2.47 -6.51
N ARG A 112 6.29 2.95 -6.38
CA ARG A 112 7.09 3.36 -7.54
C ARG A 112 7.29 2.21 -8.52
N HIS A 113 7.58 1.02 -8.02
CA HIS A 113 7.75 -0.15 -8.87
C HIS A 113 6.44 -0.46 -9.61
N LEU A 114 5.32 -0.55 -8.88
CA LEU A 114 3.98 -0.80 -9.40
C LEU A 114 3.62 0.18 -10.52
N LEU A 115 3.69 1.48 -10.24
CA LEU A 115 3.34 2.52 -11.19
C LEU A 115 4.26 2.49 -12.41
N SER A 116 5.56 2.21 -12.24
CA SER A 116 6.50 2.09 -13.36
C SER A 116 6.22 0.87 -14.24
N THR A 117 5.69 -0.22 -13.67
CA THR A 117 5.35 -1.44 -14.41
C THR A 117 4.08 -1.23 -15.22
N ILE A 118 3.04 -0.66 -14.61
CA ILE A 118 1.72 -0.55 -15.26
C ILE A 118 1.57 0.67 -16.17
N ASN A 119 2.25 1.79 -15.88
CA ASN A 119 2.13 3.02 -16.68
C ASN A 119 3.06 3.04 -17.90
N ARG A 120 4.03 2.12 -18.00
CA ARG A 120 4.91 1.98 -19.20
C ARG A 120 4.13 1.81 -20.50
N TYR A 121 2.90 1.31 -20.42
CA TYR A 121 2.09 0.95 -21.57
C TYR A 121 1.00 2.00 -21.88
N GLN A 122 0.91 3.07 -21.08
CA GLN A 122 0.03 4.22 -21.32
C GLN A 122 0.63 5.25 -22.30
N ALA A 123 1.89 5.09 -22.69
CA ALA A 123 2.63 5.99 -23.60
C ALA A 123 2.54 5.56 -25.07
#